data_AF-A0A8K0MR12-F1
#
_entry.id   AF-A0A8K0MR12-F1
#
_cell.length_a   1.000
_cell.length_b   1.000
_cell.length_c   1.000
_cell.angle_alpha   90.00
_cell.angle_beta   90.00
_cell.angle_gamma   90.00
#
_symmetry.space_group_name_H-M   'P 1'
#
loop_
_entity.id
_entity.type
_entity.pdbx_description
1 polymer ?
#
loop_
_entity_poly.entity_id
_entity_poly.type
_entity_poly.pdbx_seq_one_letter_code
_entity_poly.pdbx_strand_id
1 'polypeptide(L)'
;MRVEDRVFVFIALLSMFSMPSPSAQPLGISARSLDALLQDYAFRAFVRPRTGIPYDAQVPINLTGIKASAMRLRSGSLRTRGIHSYKEFQIPHGVVEQPFAERLVLVYHNLGNWSSLFYPLPGYSYLAPVVGLLAYDASNLSATNLPELDLRASEKPIWVEFDNVMRGNVCSMIQQGHFSIVTESPAPSPAPSAESLPHSWDNKGRVKSMVLKIVWSLLGGFILLILLGFLIVSVRGCRHGRKIQQMERAMDVGETLQMTSIGNTKAPLATGTRTRPVLESHYVP
;
A
#
# COMPACT_ATOMS: atom_id res chain seq x y z
N MET A 1 40.51 -18.65 15.79
CA MET A 1 39.60 -17.93 14.86
C MET A 1 39.98 -18.35 13.47
N ARG A 2 39.13 -19.15 12.82
CA ARG A 2 39.49 -19.90 11.60
C ARG A 2 39.25 -19.04 10.36
N VAL A 3 40.09 -19.26 9.35
CA VAL A 3 40.08 -18.59 8.04
C VAL A 3 38.70 -18.65 7.36
N GLU A 4 37.92 -19.67 7.70
CA GLU A 4 36.55 -19.92 7.23
C GLU A 4 35.59 -18.78 7.61
N ASP A 5 35.75 -18.16 8.79
CA ASP A 5 34.91 -17.04 9.24
C ASP A 5 35.17 -15.76 8.42
N ARG A 6 36.42 -15.58 7.93
CA ARG A 6 36.79 -14.43 7.09
C ARG A 6 36.21 -14.55 5.69
N VAL A 7 36.19 -15.76 5.12
CA VAL A 7 35.65 -16.00 3.78
C VAL A 7 34.14 -15.72 3.73
N PHE A 8 33.40 -16.11 4.78
CA PHE A 8 31.97 -15.84 4.87
C PHE A 8 31.64 -14.34 5.01
N VAL A 9 32.44 -13.59 5.77
CA VAL A 9 32.27 -12.13 5.89
C VAL A 9 32.60 -11.42 4.57
N PHE A 10 33.62 -11.86 3.83
CA PHE A 10 33.97 -11.28 2.54
C PHE A 10 32.94 -11.57 1.44
N ILE A 11 32.34 -12.77 1.41
CA ILE A 11 31.26 -13.10 0.45
C ILE A 11 29.98 -12.30 0.76
N ALA A 12 29.68 -12.05 2.04
CA ALA A 12 28.56 -11.19 2.44
C ALA A 12 28.80 -9.68 2.18
N LEU A 13 30.07 -9.23 2.18
CA LEU A 13 30.42 -7.85 1.79
C LEU A 13 30.40 -7.63 0.28
N LEU A 14 30.76 -8.64 -0.52
CA LEU A 14 30.72 -8.57 -1.98
C LEU A 14 29.30 -8.63 -2.56
N SER A 15 28.32 -9.21 -1.84
CA SER A 15 26.91 -9.23 -2.26
C SER A 15 26.16 -7.92 -1.99
N MET A 16 26.73 -6.99 -1.20
CA MET A 16 26.20 -5.64 -1.00
C MET A 16 26.52 -4.68 -2.16
N PHE A 17 27.39 -5.06 -3.10
CA PHE A 17 27.83 -4.21 -4.22
C PHE A 17 27.01 -4.35 -5.50
N SER A 18 26.00 -5.23 -5.53
CA SER A 18 25.08 -5.37 -6.65
C SER A 18 23.75 -4.71 -6.37
N MET A 19 23.77 -3.44 -5.96
CA MET A 19 22.58 -2.59 -6.06
C MET A 19 22.56 -2.00 -7.48
N PRO A 20 21.47 -2.19 -8.26
CA PRO A 20 21.30 -1.43 -9.48
C PRO A 20 21.40 0.05 -9.12
N SER A 21 22.28 0.77 -9.82
CA SER A 21 22.41 2.21 -9.70
C SER A 21 21.03 2.87 -9.84
N PRO A 22 20.60 3.77 -8.93
CA PRO A 22 19.43 4.58 -9.20
C PRO A 22 19.72 5.41 -10.45
N SER A 23 18.95 5.14 -11.51
CA SER A 23 18.91 5.96 -12.71
C SER A 23 18.75 7.42 -12.28
N ALA A 24 19.78 8.23 -12.53
CA ALA A 24 19.76 9.64 -12.21
C ALA A 24 18.68 10.31 -13.08
N GLN A 25 17.54 10.65 -12.47
CA GLN A 25 16.46 11.33 -13.18
C GLN A 25 16.83 12.81 -13.41
N PRO A 26 16.45 13.43 -14.55
CA PRO A 26 17.05 14.67 -15.05
C PRO A 26 16.61 15.97 -14.35
N LEU A 27 16.08 15.87 -13.12
CA LEU A 27 15.71 17.02 -12.29
C LEU A 27 16.29 16.93 -10.86
N GLY A 28 17.02 15.86 -10.52
CA GLY A 28 17.42 15.57 -9.13
C GLY A 28 16.26 15.21 -8.20
N ILE A 29 15.02 15.25 -8.69
CA ILE A 29 13.79 14.90 -7.98
C ILE A 29 13.39 13.48 -8.39
N SER A 30 13.20 12.59 -7.42
CA SER A 30 12.67 11.24 -7.62
C SER A 30 11.15 11.24 -7.81
N ALA A 31 10.59 10.19 -8.42
CA ALA A 31 9.14 9.99 -8.53
C ALA A 31 8.42 10.08 -7.16
N ARG A 32 8.98 9.47 -6.10
CA ARG A 32 8.40 9.53 -4.75
C ARG A 32 8.41 10.93 -4.15
N SER A 33 9.49 11.69 -4.35
CA SER A 33 9.54 13.08 -3.91
C SER A 33 8.58 13.97 -4.72
N LEU A 34 8.35 13.64 -6.00
CA LEU A 34 7.32 14.31 -6.79
C LEU A 34 5.92 14.01 -6.23
N ASP A 35 5.61 12.76 -5.90
CA ASP A 35 4.32 12.39 -5.31
C ASP A 35 4.04 13.14 -4.00
N ALA A 36 5.04 13.23 -3.11
CA ALA A 36 4.93 14.00 -1.87
C ALA A 36 4.73 15.51 -2.12
N LEU A 37 5.42 16.07 -3.13
CA LEU A 37 5.27 17.47 -3.51
C LEU A 37 3.86 17.73 -4.09
N LEU A 38 3.37 16.87 -4.97
CA LEU A 38 2.03 16.98 -5.55
C LEU A 38 0.94 16.78 -4.49
N GLN A 39 1.16 15.90 -3.51
CA GLN A 39 0.28 15.73 -2.35
C GLN A 39 0.12 17.04 -1.56
N ASP A 40 1.22 17.75 -1.27
CA ASP A 40 1.17 19.05 -0.58
C ASP A 40 0.36 20.09 -1.37
N TYR A 41 0.61 20.23 -2.68
CA TYR A 41 -0.18 21.13 -3.54
C TYR A 41 -1.67 20.72 -3.60
N ALA A 42 -1.95 19.42 -3.66
CA ALA A 42 -3.30 18.89 -3.68
C ALA A 42 -4.06 19.18 -2.37
N PHE A 43 -3.40 19.06 -1.22
CA PHE A 43 -4.01 19.35 0.08
C PHE A 43 -4.31 20.85 0.26
N ARG A 44 -3.44 21.72 -0.25
CA ARG A 44 -3.64 23.18 -0.23
C ARG A 44 -4.87 23.64 -1.02
N ALA A 45 -5.40 22.83 -1.93
CA ALA A 45 -6.64 23.13 -2.64
C ALA A 45 -7.88 23.10 -1.73
N PHE A 46 -7.79 22.50 -0.53
CA PHE A 46 -8.90 22.42 0.42
C PHE A 46 -9.01 23.67 1.29
N VAL A 47 -9.96 24.56 0.98
CA VAL A 47 -10.34 25.68 1.86
C VAL A 47 -11.52 25.30 2.77
N ARG A 48 -12.59 24.77 2.17
CA ARG A 48 -13.78 24.24 2.85
C ARG A 48 -14.25 22.96 2.15
N PRO A 49 -13.51 21.86 2.34
CA PRO A 49 -13.70 20.66 1.53
C PRO A 49 -15.01 19.96 1.85
N ARG A 50 -15.74 19.58 0.81
CA ARG A 50 -16.89 18.68 0.88
C ARG A 50 -16.48 17.26 0.51
N THR A 51 -17.08 16.30 1.20
CA THR A 51 -16.83 14.87 0.94
C THR A 51 -17.24 14.50 -0.49
N GLY A 52 -16.37 13.81 -1.22
CA GLY A 52 -16.64 13.28 -2.56
C GLY A 52 -16.58 14.31 -3.70
N ILE A 53 -16.18 15.55 -3.40
CA ILE A 53 -15.96 16.58 -4.43
C ILE A 53 -14.46 16.68 -4.72
N PRO A 54 -14.03 16.61 -6.00
CA PRO A 54 -12.64 16.81 -6.36
C PRO A 54 -12.28 18.30 -6.38
N TYR A 55 -11.08 18.63 -5.91
CA TYR A 55 -10.52 19.98 -5.89
C TYR A 55 -9.19 19.96 -6.65
N ASP A 56 -9.13 20.69 -7.76
CA ASP A 56 -7.94 20.74 -8.60
C ASP A 56 -6.86 21.63 -7.97
N ALA A 57 -5.63 21.11 -7.94
CA ALA A 57 -4.48 21.76 -7.34
C ALA A 57 -3.85 22.78 -8.29
N GLN A 58 -3.32 23.86 -7.71
CA GLN A 58 -2.47 24.80 -8.45
C GLN A 58 -1.01 24.37 -8.27
N VAL A 59 -0.44 23.82 -9.32
CA VAL A 59 0.94 23.31 -9.39
C VAL A 59 1.88 24.45 -9.83
N PRO A 60 3.13 24.54 -9.32
CA PRO A 60 4.05 25.61 -9.65
C PRO A 60 4.46 25.57 -11.13
N ILE A 61 4.90 26.72 -11.65
CA ILE A 61 5.22 26.89 -13.08
C ILE A 61 6.32 25.93 -13.57
N ASN A 62 7.23 25.52 -12.70
CA ASN A 62 8.29 24.56 -13.03
C ASN A 62 7.77 23.14 -13.30
N LEU A 63 6.53 22.84 -12.91
CA LEU A 63 5.83 21.58 -13.12
C LEU A 63 4.60 21.78 -14.03
N THR A 64 4.63 22.81 -14.88
CA THR A 64 3.54 23.10 -15.82
C THR A 64 3.23 21.89 -16.70
N GLY A 65 1.95 21.60 -16.88
CA GLY A 65 1.47 20.44 -17.63
C GLY A 65 1.19 19.21 -16.77
N ILE A 66 1.74 19.14 -15.54
CA ILE A 66 1.30 18.16 -14.54
C ILE A 66 -0.02 18.66 -13.95
N LYS A 67 -1.03 17.78 -13.92
CA LYS A 67 -2.31 18.02 -13.26
C LYS A 67 -2.34 17.24 -11.95
N ALA A 68 -2.77 17.89 -10.87
CA ALA A 68 -3.05 17.23 -9.60
C ALA A 68 -4.44 17.63 -9.09
N SER A 69 -5.11 16.72 -8.41
CA SER A 69 -6.44 16.94 -7.85
C SER A 69 -6.58 16.15 -6.56
N ALA A 70 -7.43 16.60 -5.64
CA ALA A 70 -7.64 15.96 -4.34
C ALA A 70 -9.14 15.76 -4.08
N MET A 71 -9.53 14.57 -3.62
CA MET A 71 -10.90 14.27 -3.20
C MET A 71 -10.91 13.71 -1.78
N ARG A 72 -11.51 14.45 -0.85
CA ARG A 72 -11.66 14.00 0.54
C ARG A 72 -12.88 13.10 0.69
N LEU A 73 -12.73 11.98 1.40
CA LEU A 73 -13.77 10.97 1.58
C LEU A 73 -13.84 10.46 3.01
N ARG A 74 -14.98 9.87 3.38
CA ARG A 74 -15.07 8.95 4.52
C ARG A 74 -14.78 7.55 4.02
N SER A 75 -13.96 6.78 4.72
CA SER A 75 -13.57 5.43 4.30
C SER A 75 -14.77 4.49 4.19
N GLY A 76 -15.74 4.61 5.10
CA GLY A 76 -17.01 3.89 5.00
C GLY A 76 -17.81 4.22 3.72
N SER A 77 -17.76 5.47 3.24
CA SER A 77 -18.42 5.86 1.99
C SER A 77 -17.69 5.31 0.77
N LEU A 78 -16.36 5.36 0.77
CA LEU A 78 -15.55 4.76 -0.29
C LEU A 78 -15.84 3.25 -0.40
N ARG A 79 -15.82 2.55 0.73
CA ARG A 79 -16.10 1.10 0.79
C ARG A 79 -17.51 0.74 0.33
N THR A 80 -18.53 1.50 0.72
CA THR A 80 -19.93 1.12 0.44
C THR A 80 -20.45 1.63 -0.90
N ARG A 81 -19.96 2.76 -1.40
CA ARG A 81 -20.48 3.42 -2.61
C ARG A 81 -19.50 3.45 -3.76
N GLY A 82 -18.19 3.39 -3.49
CA GLY A 82 -17.17 3.66 -4.50
C GLY A 82 -17.25 5.11 -5.02
N ILE A 83 -16.64 5.33 -6.19
CA ILE A 83 -16.60 6.59 -6.93
C ILE A 83 -16.75 6.28 -8.41
N HIS A 84 -17.89 6.67 -8.99
CA HIS A 84 -18.20 6.36 -10.39
C HIS A 84 -17.35 7.13 -11.40
N SER A 85 -16.88 8.32 -11.05
CA SER A 85 -16.02 9.13 -11.91
C SER A 85 -15.10 9.99 -11.06
N TYR A 86 -13.80 9.78 -11.19
CA TYR A 86 -12.77 10.65 -10.68
C TYR A 86 -11.64 10.77 -11.71
N LYS A 87 -11.83 11.71 -12.64
CA LYS A 87 -10.96 11.85 -13.83
C LYS A 87 -10.94 10.51 -14.60
N GLU A 88 -9.77 9.94 -14.87
CA GLU A 88 -9.57 8.64 -15.55
C GLU A 88 -9.97 7.45 -14.66
N PHE A 89 -10.20 7.63 -13.35
CA PHE A 89 -10.44 6.54 -12.41
C PHE A 89 -11.93 6.30 -12.14
N GLN A 90 -12.33 5.02 -12.17
CA GLN A 90 -13.60 4.54 -11.64
C GLN A 90 -13.31 3.53 -10.52
N ILE A 91 -13.72 3.86 -9.31
CA ILE A 91 -13.39 3.11 -8.10
C ILE A 91 -14.66 2.38 -7.64
N PRO A 92 -14.68 1.04 -7.59
CA PRO A 92 -15.87 0.31 -7.21
C PRO A 92 -16.12 0.39 -5.69
N HIS A 93 -17.27 -0.12 -5.24
CA HIS A 93 -17.45 -0.47 -3.84
C HIS A 93 -16.52 -1.64 -3.46
N GLY A 94 -16.30 -1.84 -2.17
CA GLY A 94 -15.43 -2.88 -1.62
C GLY A 94 -13.95 -2.49 -1.56
N VAL A 95 -13.58 -1.25 -1.92
CA VAL A 95 -12.22 -0.75 -1.71
C VAL A 95 -12.00 -0.42 -0.24
N VAL A 96 -10.87 -0.88 0.29
CA VAL A 96 -10.48 -0.72 1.70
C VAL A 96 -9.06 -0.15 1.77
N GLU A 97 -8.85 0.79 2.68
CA GLU A 97 -7.55 1.38 2.99
C GLU A 97 -6.84 0.66 4.15
N GLN A 98 -5.50 0.64 4.12
CA GLN A 98 -4.66 0.13 5.19
C GLN A 98 -3.44 1.04 5.41
N PRO A 99 -3.15 1.49 6.65
CA PRO A 99 -3.95 1.33 7.86
C PRO A 99 -5.31 2.05 7.77
N PHE A 100 -6.25 1.66 8.64
CA PHE A 100 -7.57 2.28 8.69
C PHE A 100 -7.46 3.76 9.06
N ALA A 101 -8.16 4.61 8.30
CA ALA A 101 -8.34 6.03 8.60
C ALA A 101 -9.84 6.34 8.55
N GLU A 102 -10.38 7.18 9.45
CA GLU A 102 -11.82 7.51 9.39
C GLU A 102 -12.17 8.31 8.11
N ARG A 103 -11.23 9.19 7.73
CA ARG A 103 -11.29 10.02 6.54
C ARG A 103 -9.95 9.90 5.81
N LEU A 104 -10.03 9.82 4.49
CA LEU A 104 -8.88 9.79 3.61
C LEU A 104 -9.03 10.84 2.52
N VAL A 105 -7.92 11.16 1.86
CA VAL A 105 -7.89 11.93 0.63
C VAL A 105 -7.31 11.04 -0.46
N LEU A 106 -8.03 10.95 -1.57
CA LEU A 106 -7.47 10.44 -2.82
C LEU A 106 -6.80 11.60 -3.53
N VAL A 107 -5.54 11.44 -3.86
CA VAL A 107 -4.78 12.37 -4.68
C VAL A 107 -4.60 11.75 -6.05
N TYR A 108 -5.10 12.47 -7.05
CA TYR A 108 -4.94 12.16 -8.46
C TYR A 108 -3.76 12.95 -9.01
N HIS A 109 -2.94 12.30 -9.83
CA HIS A 109 -1.87 12.92 -10.63
C HIS A 109 -2.06 12.57 -12.10
N ASN A 110 -1.72 13.48 -13.01
CA ASN A 110 -1.49 13.18 -14.42
C ASN A 110 -0.24 13.92 -14.87
N LEU A 111 0.79 13.16 -15.21
CA LEU A 111 2.13 13.68 -15.48
C LEU A 111 2.25 14.28 -16.89
N GLY A 112 1.30 14.02 -17.79
CA GLY A 112 1.38 14.52 -19.17
C GLY A 112 2.72 14.17 -19.84
N ASN A 113 3.37 15.18 -20.41
CA ASN A 113 4.67 15.04 -21.09
C ASN A 113 5.84 14.72 -20.13
N TRP A 114 5.63 14.77 -18.81
CA TRP A 114 6.64 14.46 -17.80
C TRP A 114 6.75 12.95 -17.50
N SER A 115 5.88 12.13 -18.09
CA SER A 115 5.80 10.70 -17.85
C SER A 115 7.12 9.98 -18.06
N SER A 116 7.78 10.19 -19.21
CA SER A 116 9.08 9.56 -19.53
C SER A 116 10.23 10.06 -18.65
N LEU A 117 10.10 11.25 -18.08
CA LEU A 117 11.11 11.84 -17.18
C LEU A 117 11.14 11.13 -15.83
N PHE A 118 9.96 10.91 -15.23
CA PHE A 118 9.82 10.32 -13.90
C PHE A 118 9.68 8.80 -13.93
N TYR A 119 9.25 8.22 -15.05
CA TYR A 119 9.10 6.79 -15.25
C TYR A 119 9.79 6.36 -16.56
N PRO A 120 11.14 6.37 -16.61
CA PRO A 120 11.86 5.95 -17.81
C PRO A 120 11.68 4.45 -18.04
N LEU A 121 11.16 4.07 -19.22
CA LEU A 121 10.92 2.69 -19.63
C LEU A 121 11.71 2.37 -20.91
N PRO A 122 12.93 1.82 -20.81
CA PRO A 122 13.75 1.51 -21.99
C PRO A 122 13.08 0.43 -22.84
N GLY A 123 13.03 0.64 -24.16
CA GLY A 123 12.39 -0.28 -25.09
C GLY A 123 10.87 -0.12 -25.21
N TYR A 124 10.28 0.87 -24.53
CA TYR A 124 8.86 1.17 -24.60
C TYR A 124 8.61 2.66 -24.86
N SER A 125 7.52 2.96 -25.56
CA SER A 125 7.00 4.30 -25.75
C SER A 125 5.63 4.45 -25.10
N TYR A 126 5.43 5.57 -24.41
CA TYR A 126 4.15 5.93 -23.79
C TYR A 126 3.08 6.21 -24.85
N LEU A 127 1.93 5.53 -24.73
CA LEU A 127 0.71 5.81 -25.49
C LEU A 127 -0.26 6.71 -24.72
N ALA A 128 -0.13 6.72 -23.39
CA ALA A 128 -0.87 7.57 -22.49
C ALA A 128 0.07 8.21 -21.46
N PRO A 129 -0.32 9.33 -20.83
CA PRO A 129 0.44 9.87 -19.71
C PRO A 129 0.32 8.95 -18.49
N VAL A 130 1.34 8.96 -17.64
CA VAL A 130 1.28 8.31 -16.33
C VAL A 130 0.26 9.04 -15.46
N VAL A 131 -0.79 8.33 -15.07
CA VAL A 131 -1.80 8.80 -14.11
C VAL A 131 -1.61 8.08 -12.78
N GLY A 132 -1.63 8.84 -11.69
CA GLY A 132 -1.47 8.35 -10.34
C GLY A 132 -2.77 8.46 -9.57
N LEU A 133 -3.05 7.44 -8.75
CA LEU A 133 -4.05 7.49 -7.69
C LEU A 133 -3.36 7.03 -6.41
N LEU A 134 -3.28 7.91 -5.43
CA LEU A 134 -2.67 7.64 -4.12
C LEU A 134 -3.62 8.05 -3.01
N ALA A 135 -3.60 7.33 -1.88
CA ALA A 135 -4.44 7.64 -0.74
C ALA A 135 -3.62 8.07 0.47
N TYR A 136 -4.16 9.00 1.23
CA TYR A 136 -3.52 9.56 2.43
C TYR A 136 -4.54 9.76 3.54
N ASP A 137 -4.09 9.70 4.79
CA ASP A 137 -4.91 10.04 5.96
C ASP A 137 -5.36 11.51 5.89
N ALA A 138 -6.63 11.77 6.18
CA ALA A 138 -7.25 13.09 6.12
C ALA A 138 -7.84 13.57 7.45
N SER A 139 -7.28 13.07 8.57
CA SER A 139 -7.49 13.58 9.92
C SER A 139 -6.96 15.01 10.06
N ASN A 140 -5.80 15.30 9.46
CA ASN A 140 -5.19 16.62 9.43
C ASN A 140 -4.77 17.01 8.00
N LEU A 141 -5.56 17.88 7.36
CA LEU A 141 -5.30 18.37 5.99
C LEU A 141 -4.12 19.37 5.91
N SER A 142 -3.57 19.80 7.05
CA SER A 142 -2.39 20.65 7.10
C SER A 142 -1.12 19.85 7.40
N ALA A 143 -1.21 18.53 7.52
CA ALA A 143 -0.04 17.69 7.75
C ALA A 143 0.80 17.54 6.47
N THR A 144 2.11 17.57 6.66
CA THR A 144 3.12 17.38 5.61
C THR A 144 3.80 16.02 5.75
N ASN A 145 4.33 15.46 4.66
CA ASN A 145 5.03 14.17 4.66
C ASN A 145 4.17 13.01 5.19
N LEU A 146 2.89 13.00 4.82
CA LEU A 146 1.99 11.92 5.17
C LEU A 146 2.40 10.63 4.44
N PRO A 147 2.42 9.48 5.13
CA PRO A 147 2.61 8.21 4.46
C PRO A 147 1.38 7.88 3.59
N GLU A 148 1.63 7.19 2.47
CA GLU A 148 0.59 6.61 1.63
C GLU A 148 -0.16 5.51 2.41
N LEU A 149 -1.49 5.51 2.36
CA LEU A 149 -2.33 4.40 2.79
C LEU A 149 -2.47 3.42 1.63
N ASP A 150 -2.37 2.10 1.85
CA ASP A 150 -2.62 1.08 0.82
C ASP A 150 -4.12 0.93 0.56
N LEU A 151 -4.60 1.31 -0.62
CA LEU A 151 -5.94 0.96 -1.09
C LEU A 151 -5.91 -0.35 -1.84
N ARG A 152 -6.81 -1.24 -1.43
CA ARG A 152 -7.01 -2.53 -2.06
C ARG A 152 -8.48 -2.78 -2.36
N ALA A 153 -8.76 -3.15 -3.59
CA ALA A 153 -10.08 -3.57 -4.05
C ALA A 153 -10.30 -5.05 -3.73
N SER A 154 -11.43 -5.40 -3.12
CA SER A 154 -11.71 -6.78 -2.70
C SER A 154 -12.43 -7.62 -3.77
N GLU A 155 -13.39 -7.04 -4.49
CA GLU A 155 -14.32 -7.78 -5.36
C GLU A 155 -14.20 -7.36 -6.82
N LYS A 156 -14.41 -6.07 -7.10
CA LYS A 156 -14.28 -5.49 -8.44
C LYS A 156 -12.98 -4.68 -8.53
N PRO A 157 -12.29 -4.66 -9.67
CA PRO A 157 -11.07 -3.87 -9.81
C PRO A 157 -11.40 -2.37 -9.92
N ILE A 158 -10.42 -1.55 -9.56
CA ILE A 158 -10.37 -0.14 -9.95
C ILE A 158 -10.11 -0.08 -11.45
N TRP A 159 -10.94 0.66 -12.17
CA TRP A 159 -10.77 0.88 -13.60
C TRP A 159 -10.06 2.21 -13.85
N VAL A 160 -9.14 2.19 -14.80
CA VAL A 160 -8.49 3.40 -15.32
C VAL A 160 -8.78 3.46 -16.81
N GLU A 161 -9.42 4.52 -17.27
CA GLU A 161 -9.81 4.68 -18.67
C GLU A 161 -9.10 5.91 -19.27
N PHE A 162 -8.38 5.69 -20.37
CA PHE A 162 -7.59 6.69 -21.05
C PHE A 162 -8.29 7.16 -22.33
N ASP A 163 -8.77 8.40 -22.36
CA ASP A 163 -9.48 8.95 -23.51
C ASP A 163 -8.60 9.13 -24.76
N ASN A 164 -7.28 9.20 -24.59
CA ASN A 164 -6.33 9.47 -25.66
C ASN A 164 -5.86 8.20 -26.40
N VAL A 165 -6.37 7.02 -26.03
CA VAL A 165 -6.03 5.73 -26.63
C VAL A 165 -7.27 5.11 -27.26
N MET A 166 -7.20 4.73 -28.54
CA MET A 166 -8.38 4.24 -29.28
C MET A 166 -8.70 2.76 -29.04
N ARG A 167 -7.70 1.95 -28.66
CA ARG A 167 -7.85 0.49 -28.46
C ARG A 167 -7.11 0.06 -27.21
N GLY A 168 -7.74 -0.78 -26.38
CA GLY A 168 -7.13 -1.24 -25.13
C GLY A 168 -6.90 -0.08 -24.14
N ASN A 169 -7.83 0.86 -24.11
CA ASN A 169 -7.73 2.11 -23.35
C ASN A 169 -8.08 1.97 -21.86
N VAL A 170 -8.44 0.76 -21.42
CA VAL A 170 -8.86 0.48 -20.05
C VAL A 170 -7.85 -0.42 -19.35
N CYS A 171 -7.45 -0.04 -18.14
CA CYS A 171 -6.68 -0.87 -17.22
C CYS A 171 -7.55 -1.31 -16.03
N SER A 172 -7.31 -2.52 -15.51
CA SER A 172 -7.97 -3.08 -14.32
C SER A 172 -6.94 -3.32 -13.23
N MET A 173 -7.13 -2.71 -12.06
CA MET A 173 -6.15 -2.76 -10.98
C MET A 173 -6.80 -3.15 -9.65
N ILE A 174 -6.09 -3.92 -8.83
CA ILE A 174 -6.56 -4.34 -7.51
C ILE A 174 -6.04 -3.37 -6.44
N GLN A 175 -4.96 -2.64 -6.73
CA GLN A 175 -4.35 -1.67 -5.84
C GLN A 175 -4.22 -0.32 -6.53
N GLN A 176 -3.99 0.71 -5.73
CA GLN A 176 -3.61 2.05 -6.19
C GLN A 176 -2.18 2.10 -6.75
N GLY A 177 -1.78 3.25 -7.29
CA GLY A 177 -0.43 3.47 -7.80
C GLY A 177 -0.43 4.35 -9.05
N HIS A 178 0.58 4.15 -9.89
CA HIS A 178 0.79 4.88 -11.13
C HIS A 178 0.61 3.96 -12.32
N PHE A 179 -0.21 4.39 -13.27
CA PHE A 179 -0.66 3.57 -14.38
C PHE A 179 -0.49 4.32 -15.70
N SER A 180 -0.17 3.57 -16.75
CA SER A 180 -0.06 4.09 -18.10
C SER A 180 -0.17 2.95 -19.11
N ILE A 181 -0.55 3.30 -20.33
CA ILE A 181 -0.47 2.41 -21.49
C ILE A 181 0.82 2.70 -22.24
N VAL A 182 1.55 1.64 -22.58
CA VAL A 182 2.81 1.72 -23.33
C VAL A 182 2.79 0.71 -24.47
N THR A 183 3.66 0.91 -25.45
CA THR A 183 3.90 -0.03 -26.53
C THR A 183 5.40 -0.28 -26.69
N GLU A 184 5.78 -1.45 -27.19
CA GLU A 184 7.17 -1.76 -27.50
C GLU A 184 7.68 -0.80 -28.58
N SER A 185 8.83 -0.19 -28.32
CA SER A 185 9.52 0.60 -29.33
C SER A 185 10.10 -0.35 -30.37
N PRO A 186 9.89 -0.12 -31.68
CA PRO A 186 10.53 -0.92 -32.71
C PRO A 186 12.05 -0.89 -32.50
N ALA A 187 12.68 -2.05 -32.36
CA ALA A 187 14.13 -2.13 -32.48
C ALA A 187 14.52 -1.54 -33.85
N PRO A 188 15.65 -0.83 -33.97
CA PRO A 188 16.15 -0.40 -35.28
C PRO A 188 16.29 -1.65 -36.14
N SER A 189 15.41 -1.76 -37.15
CA SER A 189 15.36 -2.94 -38.01
C SER A 189 16.71 -3.06 -38.73
N PRO A 190 17.39 -4.22 -38.67
CA PRO A 190 18.56 -4.43 -39.51
C PRO A 190 18.15 -4.27 -40.99
N ALA A 191 19.02 -3.65 -41.78
CA ALA A 191 18.77 -3.33 -43.19
C ALA A 191 18.26 -4.57 -43.97
N PRO A 192 17.27 -4.41 -44.86
CA PRO A 192 16.67 -5.55 -45.57
C PRO A 192 17.68 -6.15 -46.55
N SER A 193 18.19 -7.33 -46.26
CA SER A 193 18.89 -8.19 -47.22
C SER A 193 17.89 -9.16 -47.86
N ALA A 194 17.92 -9.22 -49.19
CA ALA A 194 16.99 -9.89 -50.09
C ALA A 194 16.79 -11.41 -49.89
N GLU A 195 15.63 -11.85 -50.38
CA GLU A 195 14.97 -13.16 -50.47
C GLU A 195 15.81 -14.43 -50.71
N SER A 196 15.38 -15.56 -50.11
CA SER A 196 14.86 -16.75 -50.85
C SER A 196 14.21 -17.80 -49.92
N LEU A 197 13.00 -18.27 -50.28
CA LEU A 197 12.19 -19.40 -49.74
C LEU A 197 12.81 -20.80 -50.05
N PRO A 198 12.16 -21.97 -49.74
CA PRO A 198 11.59 -22.46 -48.48
C PRO A 198 12.09 -23.90 -48.15
N HIS A 199 12.09 -24.34 -46.88
CA HIS A 199 12.19 -25.78 -46.59
C HIS A 199 11.37 -26.25 -45.37
N SER A 200 10.38 -27.08 -45.69
CA SER A 200 9.95 -28.33 -45.03
C SER A 200 9.62 -28.33 -43.53
N TRP A 201 8.33 -28.50 -43.22
CA TRP A 201 7.90 -29.14 -41.97
C TRP A 201 8.30 -30.62 -41.98
N ASP A 202 8.97 -31.11 -40.93
CA ASP A 202 8.34 -32.03 -39.96
C ASP A 202 9.35 -32.50 -38.88
N ASN A 203 8.93 -32.46 -37.61
CA ASN A 203 8.96 -33.56 -36.65
C ASN A 203 9.12 -33.15 -35.17
N LYS A 204 8.14 -33.65 -34.43
CA LYS A 204 7.97 -33.76 -32.98
C LYS A 204 9.24 -34.29 -32.29
N GLY A 205 9.93 -33.44 -31.55
CA GLY A 205 11.10 -33.77 -30.73
C GLY A 205 10.93 -33.35 -29.28
N ARG A 206 10.55 -34.31 -28.43
CA ARG A 206 10.40 -34.20 -26.98
C ARG A 206 11.72 -33.73 -26.35
N VAL A 207 11.69 -32.58 -25.67
CA VAL A 207 12.83 -32.04 -24.90
C VAL A 207 13.21 -33.02 -23.78
N LYS A 208 14.45 -33.48 -23.76
CA LYS A 208 15.08 -34.09 -22.59
C LYS A 208 16.47 -33.49 -22.43
N SER A 209 16.55 -32.30 -21.83
CA SER A 209 17.83 -31.79 -21.34
C SER A 209 18.23 -32.62 -20.13
N MET A 210 19.27 -33.41 -20.30
CA MET A 210 19.99 -34.09 -19.24
C MET A 210 20.77 -33.05 -18.43
N VAL A 211 20.09 -32.32 -17.53
CA VAL A 211 20.74 -31.57 -16.44
C VAL A 211 19.81 -31.59 -15.22
N LEU A 212 19.74 -32.74 -14.56
CA LEU A 212 19.20 -32.86 -13.21
C LEU A 212 20.19 -33.67 -12.39
N LYS A 213 21.09 -33.01 -11.65
CA LYS A 213 21.75 -33.61 -10.47
C LYS A 213 22.52 -32.68 -9.52
N ILE A 214 22.39 -31.35 -9.59
CA ILE A 214 23.07 -30.46 -8.60
C ILE A 214 22.09 -29.71 -7.68
N VAL A 215 20.78 -29.73 -7.96
CA VAL A 215 19.76 -29.07 -7.12
C VAL A 215 19.01 -30.06 -6.21
N TRP A 216 19.72 -30.93 -5.51
CA TRP A 216 19.10 -31.80 -4.47
C TRP A 216 19.78 -31.70 -3.10
N SER A 217 20.84 -30.90 -2.95
CA SER A 217 21.57 -30.80 -1.68
C SER A 217 21.21 -29.57 -0.84
N LEU A 218 20.53 -28.56 -1.41
CA LEU A 218 20.14 -27.34 -0.70
C LEU A 218 18.79 -27.41 0.02
N LEU A 219 17.97 -28.45 -0.21
CA LEU A 219 16.64 -28.50 0.41
C LEU A 219 16.69 -29.00 1.86
N GLY A 220 17.55 -29.97 2.19
CA GLY A 220 17.63 -30.51 3.57
C GLY A 220 18.25 -29.53 4.57
N GLY A 221 19.39 -28.92 4.22
CA GLY A 221 20.09 -27.99 5.11
C GLY A 221 19.37 -26.65 5.27
N PHE A 222 18.74 -26.15 4.20
CA PHE A 222 18.02 -24.88 4.23
C PHE A 222 16.69 -25.00 5.00
N ILE A 223 15.99 -26.13 4.89
CA ILE A 223 14.82 -26.43 5.72
C ILE A 223 15.22 -26.51 7.20
N LEU A 224 16.35 -27.15 7.54
CA LEU A 224 16.83 -27.22 8.93
C LEU A 224 17.23 -25.84 9.48
N LEU A 225 17.87 -24.99 8.68
CA LEU A 225 18.23 -23.62 9.05
C LEU A 225 16.99 -22.73 9.26
N ILE A 226 15.99 -22.84 8.38
CA ILE A 226 14.71 -22.13 8.54
C ILE A 226 13.98 -22.60 9.81
N LEU A 227 13.91 -23.91 10.06
CA LEU A 227 13.30 -24.47 11.26
C LEU A 227 14.03 -24.02 12.53
N LEU A 228 15.36 -23.99 12.52
CA LEU A 228 16.16 -23.55 13.67
C LEU A 228 15.97 -22.05 13.94
N GLY A 229 15.96 -21.23 12.89
CA GLY A 229 15.67 -19.80 12.99
C GLY A 229 14.27 -19.52 13.56
N PHE A 230 13.26 -20.24 13.05
CA PHE A 230 11.88 -20.14 13.53
C PHE A 230 11.75 -20.56 15.00
N LEU A 231 12.44 -21.62 15.43
CA LEU A 231 12.48 -22.06 16.83
C LEU A 231 13.08 -20.99 17.74
N ILE A 232 14.18 -20.35 17.34
CA ILE A 232 14.82 -19.28 18.11
C ILE A 232 13.87 -18.07 18.24
N VAL A 233 13.23 -17.66 17.15
CA VAL A 233 12.25 -16.56 17.15
C VAL A 233 11.04 -16.90 18.02
N SER A 234 10.50 -18.10 17.90
CA SER A 234 9.36 -18.57 18.71
C SER A 234 9.70 -18.64 20.19
N VAL A 235 10.89 -19.12 20.56
CA VAL A 235 11.32 -19.13 21.98
C VAL A 235 11.52 -17.71 22.49
N ARG A 236 12.08 -16.78 21.70
CA ARG A 236 12.22 -15.37 22.07
C ARG A 236 10.86 -14.69 22.20
N GLY A 237 9.94 -14.94 21.27
CA GLY A 237 8.56 -14.45 21.29
C GLY A 237 7.74 -15.03 22.45
N CYS A 238 7.85 -16.33 22.73
CA CYS A 238 7.23 -16.97 23.89
C CYS A 238 7.82 -16.46 25.20
N ARG A 239 9.14 -16.23 25.30
CA ARG A 239 9.75 -15.58 26.47
C ARG A 239 9.29 -14.13 26.63
N HIS A 240 9.07 -13.43 25.52
CA HIS A 240 8.52 -12.07 25.52
C HIS A 240 7.05 -12.06 25.96
N GLY A 241 6.22 -12.94 25.41
CA GLY A 241 4.80 -13.11 25.78
C GLY A 241 4.59 -13.67 27.19
N ARG A 242 5.53 -14.47 27.72
CA ARG A 242 5.51 -14.91 29.13
C ARG A 242 5.61 -13.76 30.13
N LYS A 243 6.21 -12.62 29.76
CA LYS A 243 6.16 -11.40 30.58
C LYS A 243 4.77 -10.76 30.59
N ILE A 244 4.00 -10.95 29.52
CA ILE A 244 2.63 -10.43 29.38
C ILE A 244 1.65 -11.33 30.15
N GLN A 245 1.85 -12.65 30.19
CA GLN A 245 1.03 -13.57 31.02
C GLN A 245 1.20 -13.39 32.55
N GLN A 246 2.29 -12.77 33.00
CA GLN A 246 2.41 -12.35 34.41
C GLN A 246 1.46 -11.19 34.74
N MET A 247 1.02 -10.43 33.74
CA MET A 247 0.03 -9.35 33.92
C MET A 247 -1.39 -9.92 34.04
N GLU A 248 -1.71 -11.00 33.33
CA GLU A 248 -3.02 -11.67 33.46
C GLU A 248 -3.23 -12.26 34.87
N ARG A 249 -2.18 -12.83 35.48
CA ARG A 249 -2.27 -13.35 36.86
C ARG A 249 -2.24 -12.25 37.95
N ALA A 250 -1.80 -11.04 37.60
CA ALA A 250 -1.87 -9.87 38.48
C ALA A 250 -3.26 -9.20 38.46
N MET A 251 -4.12 -9.55 37.50
CA MET A 251 -5.49 -9.02 37.40
C MET A 251 -6.52 -9.84 38.17
N ASP A 252 -6.28 -11.14 38.40
CA ASP A 252 -7.15 -12.01 39.23
C ASP A 252 -6.96 -11.82 40.74
N VAL A 253 -5.96 -11.03 41.16
CA VAL A 253 -5.71 -10.68 42.58
C VAL A 253 -6.24 -9.29 42.93
N GLY A 254 -6.83 -8.57 41.97
CA GLY A 254 -7.48 -7.29 42.20
C GLY A 254 -8.88 -7.47 42.80
N GLU A 255 -8.96 -7.37 44.12
CA GLU A 255 -10.15 -7.16 44.97
C GLU A 255 -11.51 -7.69 44.48
N THR A 256 -12.05 -8.67 45.20
CA THR A 256 -13.42 -9.21 45.05
C THR A 256 -14.50 -8.15 45.23
N LEU A 257 -14.87 -7.42 44.17
CA LEU A 257 -16.13 -6.68 44.11
C LEU A 257 -17.27 -7.69 43.97
N GLN A 258 -18.13 -7.80 44.99
CA GLN A 258 -19.27 -8.71 45.00
C GLN A 258 -20.16 -8.51 43.77
N MET A 259 -20.20 -9.52 42.89
CA MET A 259 -21.12 -9.61 41.77
C MET A 259 -22.33 -10.44 42.19
N THR A 260 -23.52 -9.84 42.21
CA THR A 260 -24.77 -10.57 42.38
C THR A 260 -25.44 -10.79 41.03
N SER A 261 -26.03 -11.98 40.83
CA SER A 261 -26.72 -12.35 39.58
C SER A 261 -28.19 -11.96 39.70
N ILE A 262 -28.69 -11.15 38.77
CA ILE A 262 -30.13 -10.87 38.65
C ILE A 262 -30.58 -11.46 37.32
N GLY A 263 -31.24 -12.62 37.40
CA GLY A 263 -31.59 -13.40 36.21
C GLY A 263 -30.35 -13.85 35.42
N ASN A 264 -30.37 -13.68 34.10
CA ASN A 264 -29.32 -14.17 33.18
C ASN A 264 -28.16 -13.18 32.99
N THR A 265 -28.10 -12.10 33.76
CA THR A 265 -27.07 -11.06 33.64
C THR A 265 -26.44 -10.73 34.98
N LYS A 266 -25.11 -10.66 35.02
CA LYS A 266 -24.31 -10.21 36.16
C LYS A 266 -23.87 -8.76 35.94
N ALA A 267 -24.09 -7.91 36.93
CA ALA A 267 -23.65 -6.51 36.92
C ALA A 267 -23.14 -6.09 38.31
N PRO A 268 -22.22 -5.12 38.40
CA PRO A 268 -21.70 -4.61 39.67
C PRO A 268 -22.77 -3.78 40.39
N LEU A 269 -22.99 -4.06 41.67
CA LEU A 269 -23.90 -3.30 42.51
C LEU A 269 -23.14 -2.13 43.15
N ALA A 270 -23.52 -0.89 42.85
CA ALA A 270 -23.10 0.26 43.64
C ALA A 270 -23.85 0.26 44.98
N THR A 271 -23.13 0.26 46.11
CA THR A 271 -23.73 0.37 47.45
C THR A 271 -24.47 1.70 47.57
N GLY A 272 -25.80 1.66 47.47
CA GLY A 272 -26.65 2.84 47.58
C GLY A 272 -26.60 3.44 48.98
N THR A 273 -26.09 4.66 49.11
CA THR A 273 -26.18 5.44 50.35
C THR A 273 -27.58 6.06 50.42
N ARG A 274 -28.45 5.48 51.25
CA ARG A 274 -29.81 6.00 51.48
C ARG A 274 -29.78 7.00 52.64
N THR A 275 -29.79 8.30 52.36
CA THR A 275 -30.05 9.32 53.39
C THR A 275 -31.53 9.35 53.72
N ARG A 276 -31.87 9.27 55.03
CA ARG A 276 -33.25 9.41 55.53
C ARG A 276 -33.61 10.90 55.61
N PRO A 277 -34.76 11.34 55.08
CA PRO A 277 -35.23 12.69 55.35
C PRO A 277 -35.73 12.77 56.80
N VAL A 278 -35.27 13.80 57.52
CA VAL A 278 -35.79 14.20 58.84
C VAL A 278 -36.90 15.22 58.61
N LEU A 279 -38.06 14.98 59.22
CA LEU A 279 -39.24 15.83 59.16
C LEU A 279 -39.26 16.71 60.41
N GLU A 280 -39.13 18.03 60.26
CA GLU A 280 -39.24 18.99 61.37
C GLU A 280 -40.70 19.46 61.48
N SER A 281 -41.41 19.04 62.52
CA SER A 281 -42.74 19.56 62.86
C SER A 281 -42.62 20.59 63.97
N HIS A 282 -42.78 21.87 63.63
CA HIS A 282 -43.10 22.91 64.59
C HIS A 282 -44.62 23.01 64.74
N TYR A 283 -45.14 22.48 65.85
CA TYR A 283 -46.47 22.80 66.36
C TYR A 283 -46.30 23.26 67.81
N VAL A 284 -46.72 24.49 68.11
CA VAL A 284 -46.84 25.03 69.47
C VAL A 284 -48.29 25.48 69.63
N PRO A 285 -48.97 25.10 70.73
CA PRO A 285 -50.36 25.45 71.01
C PRO A 285 -50.58 26.93 71.33
#